data_AF-A0A2U4AA87-F1
#
_entry.id   AF-A0A2U4AA87-F1
#
_cell.length_a   1.000
_cell.length_b   1.000
_cell.length_c   1.000
_cell.angle_alpha   90.00
_cell.angle_beta   90.00
_cell.angle_gamma   90.00
#
_symmetry.space_group_name_H-M   'P 1'
#
loop_
_entity.id
_entity.type
_entity.pdbx_description
1 polymer ?
#
loop_
_entity_poly.entity_id
_entity_poly.type
_entity_poly.pdbx_seq_one_letter_code
_entity_poly.pdbx_strand_id
1 'polypeptide(L)'
;MSLVVRNLQRAVPLRRARLREKVQAVRRALGVQRFDLGVVCVDNRKIQQINRIYRDKNTPTDVLSFPFYESLKAGDIPQPEFPDDYNLGDIFLGVEYIFQHCKENEDYYDILTMYQKEKQVLEELSRHTGTRLQPLSRDLF
;
A
#
# COMPACT_ATOMS: atom_id res chain seq x y z
N MET A 1 11.98 -5.05 -17.90
CA MET A 1 11.71 -3.98 -16.93
C MET A 1 12.16 -4.31 -15.54
N SER A 2 12.73 -3.34 -14.84
CA SER A 2 13.31 -3.50 -13.51
C SER A 2 12.27 -3.23 -12.41
N LEU A 3 12.29 -4.08 -11.39
CA LEU A 3 11.69 -3.78 -10.10
C LEU A 3 12.81 -3.85 -9.08
N VAL A 4 13.15 -2.73 -8.48
CA VAL A 4 14.16 -2.66 -7.44
C VAL A 4 13.45 -2.67 -6.10
N VAL A 5 13.80 -3.64 -5.25
CA VAL A 5 13.34 -3.69 -3.86
C VAL A 5 14.57 -3.67 -2.98
N ARG A 6 14.82 -2.54 -2.31
CA ARG A 6 15.96 -2.37 -1.40
C ARG A 6 15.46 -2.26 0.03
N ASN A 7 16.18 -2.90 0.94
CA ASN A 7 15.96 -2.75 2.38
C ASN A 7 17.17 -2.05 2.99
N LEU A 8 17.01 -0.80 3.39
CA LEU A 8 18.05 0.03 4.01
C LEU A 8 17.93 0.10 5.53
N GLN A 9 16.89 -0.50 6.10
CA GLN A 9 16.66 -0.55 7.55
C GLN A 9 16.97 -1.92 8.15
N ARG A 10 17.14 -1.95 9.47
CA ARG A 10 17.33 -3.16 10.28
C ARG A 10 16.41 -3.25 11.51
N ALA A 11 15.55 -2.25 11.72
CA ALA A 11 14.63 -2.17 12.84
C ALA A 11 13.56 -3.28 12.82
N VAL A 12 13.10 -3.68 11.63
CA VAL A 12 12.02 -4.68 11.44
C VAL A 12 12.45 -5.76 10.44
N PRO A 13 12.34 -7.05 10.77
CA PRO A 13 12.57 -8.14 9.83
C PRO A 13 11.59 -8.09 8.64
N LEU A 14 12.12 -8.02 7.42
CA LEU A 14 11.31 -7.91 6.20
C LEU A 14 11.55 -9.08 5.24
N ARG A 15 10.46 -9.80 4.90
CA ARG A 15 10.48 -10.85 3.88
C ARG A 15 10.50 -10.24 2.47
N ARG A 16 11.67 -9.79 2.01
CA ARG A 16 11.87 -9.10 0.72
C ARG A 16 11.28 -9.86 -0.48
N ALA A 17 11.37 -11.19 -0.49
CA ALA A 17 10.79 -12.02 -1.57
C ALA A 17 9.26 -11.87 -1.65
N ARG A 18 8.56 -11.92 -0.51
CA ARG A 18 7.10 -11.73 -0.45
C ARG A 18 6.70 -10.31 -0.85
N LEU A 19 7.43 -9.29 -0.38
CA LEU A 19 7.17 -7.91 -0.79
C LEU A 19 7.31 -7.76 -2.31
N ARG A 20 8.38 -8.30 -2.89
CA ARG A 20 8.61 -8.31 -4.34
C ARG A 20 7.48 -8.99 -5.09
N GLU A 21 7.05 -10.16 -4.64
CA GLU A 21 5.93 -10.91 -5.26
C GLU A 21 4.63 -10.09 -5.24
N LYS A 22 4.31 -9.45 -4.11
CA LYS A 22 3.11 -8.61 -3.99
C LYS A 22 3.18 -7.38 -4.88
N VAL A 23 4.31 -6.69 -4.94
CA VAL A 23 4.51 -5.54 -5.85
C VAL A 23 4.39 -5.98 -7.31
N GLN A 24 4.92 -7.15 -7.67
CA GLN A 24 4.74 -7.71 -9.01
C GLN A 24 3.28 -8.05 -9.32
N ALA A 25 2.53 -8.60 -8.36
CA ALA A 25 1.10 -8.86 -8.53
C ALA A 25 0.32 -7.56 -8.80
N VAL A 26 0.59 -6.50 -8.03
CA VAL A 26 -0.03 -5.18 -8.24
C VAL A 26 0.34 -4.61 -9.61
N ARG A 27 1.62 -4.64 -10.00
CA ARG A 27 2.06 -4.18 -11.34
C ARG A 27 1.39 -4.95 -12.47
N ARG A 28 1.12 -6.25 -12.30
CA ARG A 28 0.37 -7.05 -13.27
C ARG A 28 -1.09 -6.64 -13.35
N ALA A 29 -1.75 -6.47 -12.20
CA ALA A 29 -3.15 -6.06 -12.14
C ALA A 29 -3.38 -4.67 -12.77
N LEU A 30 -2.40 -3.77 -12.64
CA LEU A 30 -2.46 -2.42 -13.20
C LEU A 30 -1.93 -2.32 -14.65
N GLY A 31 -1.44 -3.42 -15.25
CA GLY A 31 -0.90 -3.39 -16.62
C GLY A 31 0.41 -2.61 -16.80
N VAL A 32 1.15 -2.36 -15.70
CA VAL A 32 2.38 -1.55 -15.69
C VAL A 32 3.66 -2.39 -15.53
N GLN A 33 3.64 -3.68 -15.93
CA GLN A 33 4.84 -4.54 -15.85
C GLN A 33 6.01 -4.03 -16.70
N ARG A 34 5.70 -3.18 -17.69
CA ARG A 34 6.64 -2.53 -18.58
C ARG A 34 7.25 -1.25 -18.03
N PHE A 35 6.92 -0.81 -16.80
CA PHE A 35 7.56 0.37 -16.19
C PHE A 35 8.56 -0.01 -15.10
N ASP A 36 9.67 0.71 -14.99
CA ASP A 36 10.59 0.64 -13.87
C ASP A 36 9.93 1.17 -12.59
N LEU A 37 10.23 0.53 -11.46
CA LEU A 37 9.73 0.94 -10.14
C LEU A 37 10.78 0.65 -9.06
N GLY A 38 11.09 1.67 -8.26
CA GLY A 38 11.87 1.54 -7.05
C GLY A 38 10.98 1.42 -5.80
N VAL A 39 11.26 0.44 -4.95
CA VAL A 39 10.67 0.30 -3.61
C VAL A 39 11.80 0.22 -2.60
N VAL A 40 11.88 1.20 -1.70
CA VAL A 40 12.97 1.35 -0.74
C VAL A 40 12.41 1.35 0.68
N CYS A 41 12.74 0.32 1.44
CA CYS A 41 12.36 0.19 2.84
C CYS A 41 13.37 0.91 3.75
N VAL A 42 12.89 1.79 4.62
CA VAL A 42 13.68 2.67 5.49
C VAL A 42 13.14 2.67 6.93
N ASP A 43 13.95 3.16 7.87
CA ASP A 43 13.59 3.32 9.28
C ASP A 43 12.91 4.67 9.54
N ASN A 44 12.43 4.89 10.76
CA ASN A 44 11.72 6.12 11.15
C ASN A 44 12.58 7.36 10.94
N ARG A 45 13.87 7.30 11.31
CA ARG A 45 14.79 8.43 11.18
C ARG A 45 14.94 8.85 9.72
N LYS A 46 15.15 7.88 8.82
CA LYS A 46 15.35 8.17 7.40
C LYS A 46 14.06 8.65 6.75
N ILE A 47 12.91 8.03 7.02
CA ILE A 47 11.66 8.49 6.39
C ILE A 47 11.21 9.86 6.92
N GLN A 48 11.44 10.15 8.22
CA GLN A 48 11.20 11.48 8.78
C GLN A 48 12.09 12.54 8.13
N GLN A 49 13.38 12.23 7.89
CA GLN A 49 14.28 13.14 7.18
C GLN A 49 13.76 13.44 5.76
N ILE A 50 13.32 12.41 5.02
CA ILE A 50 12.78 12.58 3.67
C ILE A 50 11.47 13.39 3.72
N ASN A 51 10.57 13.09 4.66
CA ASN A 51 9.30 13.78 4.83
C ASN A 51 9.51 15.28 5.13
N ARG A 52 10.51 15.59 5.95
CA ARG A 52 10.89 16.98 6.23
C ARG A 52 11.40 17.68 4.97
N ILE A 53 12.29 17.06 4.21
CA ILE A 53 12.91 17.68 3.03
C ILE A 53 11.88 17.94 1.93
N TYR A 54 11.00 16.98 1.66
CA TYR A 54 10.14 17.02 0.48
C TYR A 54 8.68 17.42 0.75
N ARG A 55 8.25 17.42 2.02
CA ARG A 55 6.87 17.73 2.41
C ARG A 55 6.77 18.75 3.56
N ASP A 56 7.91 19.25 4.06
CA ASP A 56 8.00 20.11 5.24
C ASP A 56 7.32 19.51 6.49
N LYS A 57 7.29 18.17 6.58
CA LYS A 57 6.70 17.43 7.71
C LYS A 57 7.79 16.72 8.49
N ASN A 58 8.11 17.25 9.67
CA ASN A 58 9.14 16.68 10.54
C ASN A 58 8.62 15.52 11.41
N THR A 59 7.87 14.59 10.83
CA THR A 59 7.36 13.37 11.47
C THR A 59 7.60 12.16 10.58
N PRO A 60 7.82 10.96 11.14
CA PRO A 60 7.82 9.74 10.35
C PRO A 60 6.43 9.50 9.72
N THR A 61 6.39 8.68 8.67
CA THR A 61 5.17 8.31 7.96
C THR A 61 5.35 6.90 7.39
N ASP A 62 4.25 6.27 6.98
CA ASP A 62 4.23 4.93 6.40
C ASP A 62 4.80 4.90 4.98
N VAL A 63 4.48 5.90 4.15
CA VAL A 63 4.87 5.93 2.74
C VAL A 63 5.18 7.34 2.22
N LEU A 64 6.20 7.43 1.37
CA LEU A 64 6.46 8.58 0.52
C LEU A 64 6.71 8.12 -0.92
N SER A 65 5.92 8.63 -1.85
CA SER A 65 6.05 8.34 -3.28
C SER A 65 6.63 9.56 -4.02
N PHE A 66 7.62 9.30 -4.86
CA PHE A 66 8.30 10.26 -5.73
C PHE A 66 8.04 9.83 -7.18
N PRO A 67 6.99 10.37 -7.81
CA PRO A 67 6.65 9.99 -9.18
C PRO A 67 7.69 10.53 -10.15
N PHE A 68 7.97 9.76 -11.20
CA PHE A 68 8.78 10.26 -12.33
C PHE A 68 8.03 11.31 -13.15
N TYR A 69 6.70 11.19 -13.22
CA TYR A 69 5.82 12.11 -13.96
C TYR A 69 5.14 13.10 -13.02
N GLU A 70 5.27 14.40 -13.29
CA GLU A 70 4.73 15.46 -12.44
C GLU A 70 3.22 15.71 -12.64
N SER A 71 2.69 15.47 -13.84
CA SER A 71 1.35 15.91 -14.26
C SER A 71 0.35 14.77 -14.52
N LEU A 72 0.49 13.64 -13.82
CA LEU A 72 -0.48 12.54 -13.89
C LEU A 72 -1.66 12.77 -12.93
N LYS A 73 -2.89 12.53 -13.40
CA LYS A 73 -4.05 12.46 -12.51
C LYS A 73 -4.17 11.06 -11.93
N ALA A 74 -4.80 10.96 -10.77
CA ALA A 74 -5.08 9.66 -10.16
C ALA A 74 -5.94 8.79 -11.08
N GLY A 75 -5.48 7.58 -11.35
CA GLY A 75 -6.14 6.63 -12.26
C GLY A 75 -5.57 6.62 -13.68
N ASP A 76 -4.80 7.64 -14.07
CA ASP A 76 -4.16 7.67 -15.38
C ASP A 76 -2.91 6.80 -15.39
N ILE A 77 -2.74 6.00 -16.46
CA ILE A 77 -1.51 5.28 -16.73
C ILE A 77 -0.66 6.15 -17.67
N PRO A 78 0.62 6.43 -17.34
CA PRO A 78 1.48 7.22 -18.20
C PRO A 78 1.62 6.61 -19.60
N GLN A 79 1.81 7.48 -20.59
CA GLN A 79 2.08 7.10 -21.98
C GLN A 79 3.52 7.52 -22.32
N PRO A 80 4.49 6.58 -22.25
CA PRO A 80 5.90 6.87 -22.54
C PRO A 80 6.12 7.22 -24.01
N GLU A 81 6.89 8.27 -24.29
CA GLU A 81 7.32 8.61 -25.66
C GLU A 81 8.65 7.93 -25.99
N PHE A 82 9.55 7.84 -25.01
CA PHE A 82 10.88 7.25 -25.14
C PHE A 82 11.07 6.03 -24.22
N PRO A 83 12.04 5.14 -24.52
CA PRO A 83 12.33 3.99 -23.67
C PRO A 83 12.61 4.33 -22.19
N ASP A 84 13.29 5.45 -21.93
CA ASP A 84 13.64 5.91 -20.58
C ASP A 84 12.43 6.45 -19.80
N ASP A 85 11.35 6.82 -20.50
CA ASP A 85 10.12 7.30 -19.87
C ASP A 85 9.36 6.17 -19.19
N TYR A 86 9.65 4.90 -19.47
CA TYR A 86 9.01 3.79 -18.78
C TYR A 86 9.48 3.67 -17.31
N ASN A 87 9.26 4.70 -16.50
CA ASN A 87 9.68 4.80 -15.11
C ASN A 87 8.51 5.38 -14.29
N LEU A 88 8.10 4.67 -13.24
CA LEU A 88 7.06 5.17 -12.32
C LEU A 88 7.64 6.01 -11.18
N GLY A 89 8.96 5.94 -10.97
CA GLY A 89 9.67 6.57 -9.87
C GLY A 89 9.88 5.64 -8.69
N ASP A 90 9.95 6.24 -7.49
CA ASP A 90 10.36 5.58 -6.26
C ASP A 90 9.28 5.65 -5.16
N ILE A 91 9.16 4.57 -4.40
CA ILE A 91 8.31 4.47 -3.22
C ILE A 91 9.20 4.16 -2.02
N PHE A 92 9.21 5.05 -1.03
CA PHE A 92 9.85 4.85 0.26
C PHE A 92 8.83 4.34 1.27
N LEU A 93 9.12 3.19 1.89
CA LEU A 93 8.28 2.58 2.91
C LEU A 93 8.95 2.72 4.29
N GLY A 94 8.28 3.40 5.22
CA GLY A 94 8.67 3.54 6.62
C GLY A 94 8.33 2.28 7.38
N VAL A 95 9.12 1.22 7.20
CA VAL A 95 8.77 -0.13 7.69
C VAL A 95 8.64 -0.17 9.21
N GLU A 96 9.49 0.57 9.92
CA GLU A 96 9.41 0.70 11.37
C GLU A 96 8.10 1.38 11.81
N TYR A 97 7.74 2.49 11.15
CA TYR A 97 6.48 3.21 11.39
C TYR A 97 5.27 2.31 11.15
N ILE A 98 5.24 1.64 9.99
CA ILE A 98 4.17 0.69 9.63
C ILE A 98 4.05 -0.38 10.70
N PHE A 99 5.17 -0.98 11.13
CA PHE A 99 5.16 -2.04 12.13
C PHE A 99 4.63 -1.58 13.50
N GLN A 100 5.01 -0.38 13.94
CA GLN A 100 4.49 0.23 15.17
C GLN A 100 2.97 0.43 15.06
N HIS A 101 2.49 1.00 13.95
CA HIS A 101 1.07 1.29 13.77
C HIS A 101 0.21 0.05 13.50
N CYS A 102 0.76 -1.00 12.88
CA CYS A 102 0.05 -2.28 12.72
C CYS A 102 -0.11 -3.00 14.06
N LYS A 103 0.88 -2.92 14.97
CA LYS A 103 0.74 -3.45 16.32
C LYS A 103 -0.26 -2.68 17.16
N GLU A 104 -0.46 -1.40 16.85
CA GLU A 104 -1.39 -0.51 17.55
C GLU A 104 -2.81 -0.53 16.95
N ASN A 105 -2.99 -0.97 15.68
CA ASN A 105 -4.28 -0.92 14.95
C ASN A 105 -4.83 -2.28 14.48
N GLU A 106 -4.39 -3.41 15.04
CA GLU A 106 -5.25 -4.60 15.10
C GLU A 106 -6.18 -4.47 16.30
N ASP A 107 -6.98 -3.39 16.32
CA ASP A 107 -8.02 -3.27 17.34
C ASP A 107 -9.09 -4.30 17.00
N TYR A 108 -9.09 -5.39 17.74
CA TYR A 108 -10.12 -6.44 17.69
C TYR A 108 -11.52 -5.82 17.61
N TYR A 109 -11.74 -4.68 18.25
CA TYR A 109 -12.98 -3.93 18.19
C TYR A 109 -13.32 -3.32 16.82
N ASP A 110 -12.36 -2.81 16.06
CA ASP A 110 -12.62 -2.27 14.72
C ASP A 110 -12.98 -3.40 13.74
N ILE A 111 -12.30 -4.53 13.86
CA ILE A 111 -12.54 -5.72 13.05
C ILE A 111 -13.92 -6.31 13.40
N LEU A 112 -14.25 -6.44 14.70
CA LEU A 112 -15.58 -6.86 15.17
C LEU A 112 -16.68 -5.88 14.74
N THR A 113 -16.41 -4.57 14.77
CA THR A 113 -17.35 -3.52 14.36
C THR A 113 -17.63 -3.59 12.86
N MET A 114 -16.62 -3.88 12.03
CA MET A 114 -16.80 -4.09 10.59
C MET A 114 -17.71 -5.30 10.32
N TYR A 115 -17.45 -6.43 10.99
CA TYR A 115 -18.28 -7.63 10.85
C TYR A 115 -19.74 -7.38 11.26
N GLN A 116 -19.97 -6.66 12.37
CA GLN A 116 -21.31 -6.32 12.82
C GLN A 116 -22.07 -5.42 11.82
N LYS A 117 -21.39 -4.41 11.27
CA LYS A 117 -21.97 -3.52 10.24
C LYS A 117 -22.30 -4.29 8.97
N GLU A 118 -21.40 -5.16 8.50
CA GLU A 118 -21.63 -6.00 7.33
C GLU A 118 -22.85 -6.89 7.54
N LYS A 119 -22.93 -7.58 8.68
CA LYS A 119 -24.08 -8.43 9.04
C LYS A 119 -25.39 -7.66 9.02
N GLN A 120 -25.44 -6.46 9.61
CA GLN A 120 -26.65 -5.65 9.69
C GLN A 120 -27.14 -5.20 8.29
N VAL A 121 -26.23 -4.76 7.42
CA VAL A 121 -26.56 -4.38 6.04
C VAL A 121 -27.10 -5.57 5.25
N LEU A 122 -26.48 -6.74 5.39
CA LEU A 122 -26.90 -7.94 4.69
C LEU A 122 -28.25 -8.47 5.20
N GLU A 123 -28.53 -8.41 6.50
CA GLU A 123 -29.85 -8.73 7.07
C GLU A 123 -30.95 -7.82 6.50
N GLU A 124 -30.66 -6.54 6.33
CA GLU A 124 -31.59 -5.57 5.76
C GLU A 124 -31.84 -5.82 4.27
N LEU A 125 -30.79 -6.09 3.49
CA LEU A 125 -30.92 -6.47 2.09
C LEU A 125 -31.66 -7.80 1.91
N SER A 126 -31.38 -8.79 2.76
CA SER A 126 -32.08 -10.08 2.77
C SER A 126 -33.58 -9.91 3.04
N ARG A 127 -33.97 -9.00 3.93
CA ARG A 127 -35.38 -8.67 4.19
C ARG A 127 -36.09 -8.09 2.95
N HIS A 128 -35.43 -7.23 2.20
CA HIS A 128 -36.04 -6.54 1.05
C HIS A 128 -36.00 -7.36 -0.25
N THR A 129 -35.02 -8.24 -0.41
CA THR A 129 -34.76 -8.96 -1.66
C THR A 129 -35.13 -10.44 -1.61
N GLY A 130 -35.40 -11.00 -0.43
CA GLY A 130 -35.65 -12.44 -0.23
C GLY A 130 -34.42 -13.33 -0.43
N THR A 131 -33.24 -12.73 -0.64
CA THR A 131 -31.97 -13.45 -0.78
C THR A 131 -31.39 -13.78 0.59
N ARG A 132 -30.57 -14.84 0.70
CA ARG A 132 -29.89 -15.21 1.96
C ARG A 132 -28.40 -14.89 1.87
N LEU A 133 -28.06 -13.64 2.13
CA LEU A 133 -26.68 -13.16 2.06
C LEU A 133 -25.93 -13.49 3.36
N GLN A 134 -24.61 -13.59 3.28
CA GLN A 134 -23.72 -13.89 4.42
C GLN A 134 -22.53 -12.93 4.37
N PRO A 135 -22.02 -12.47 5.54
CA PRO A 135 -20.83 -11.62 5.58
C PRO A 135 -19.63 -12.28 4.91
N LEU A 136 -18.92 -11.54 4.06
CA LEU A 136 -17.68 -11.98 3.42
C LEU A 136 -16.54 -12.13 4.43
N SER A 137 -16.63 -11.42 5.55
CA SER A 137 -15.67 -11.51 6.66
C SER A 137 -15.94 -12.69 7.62
N ARG A 138 -16.92 -13.57 7.33
CA ARG A 138 -17.33 -14.66 8.23
C ARG A 138 -16.24 -15.66 8.62
N ASP A 139 -15.26 -15.90 7.75
CA ASP A 139 -14.15 -16.84 8.01
C ASP A 139 -12.88 -16.16 8.56
N LEU A 140 -12.98 -14.87 8.88
CA LEU A 140 -11.91 -14.09 9.50
C LEU A 140 -12.04 -14.03 11.03
N PHE A 141 -13.05 -14.71 11.61
CA PHE A 141 -13.35 -14.79 13.05
C PHE A 141 -13.69 -16.21 13.49
#